data_AF-A0A318TPB2-F1
#
_entry.id   AF-A0A318TPB2-F1
#
_cell.length_a   1.000
_cell.length_b   1.000
_cell.length_c   1.000
_cell.angle_alpha   90.00
_cell.angle_beta   90.00
_cell.angle_gamma   90.00
#
_symmetry.space_group_name_H-M   'P 1'
#
loop_
_entity.id
_entity.type
_entity.pdbx_description
1 polymer ?
#
loop_
_entity_poly.entity_id
_entity_poly.type
_entity_poly.pdbx_seq_one_letter_code
_entity_poly.pdbx_strand_id
1 'polypeptide(L)'
;MDIIEENAIPAFLESTQLIVELESVDVYNNIIFPVQAKEYDINPQVEVPYDLKKEETAQKSVDEGHSPWRIDPVLTTQVFVSLQLSPKGIEGEYPIEEGNIKLLHSTKDTAVVEVNDTDTIIKFVYLKRLVNQDASGIWTVIGYDKIDK
;
A
#
# COMPACT_ATOMS: atom_id res chain seq x y z
N MET A 1 -22.60 57.92 -27.64
CA MET A 1 -22.57 56.89 -28.68
C MET A 1 -22.26 55.59 -27.96
N ASP A 2 -23.30 54.77 -27.83
CA ASP A 2 -23.34 53.30 -27.73
C ASP A 2 -22.03 52.61 -28.20
N ILE A 3 -21.54 51.45 -27.73
CA ILE A 3 -22.06 50.29 -26.99
C ILE A 3 -20.87 49.30 -26.80
N ILE A 4 -21.01 48.35 -25.84
CA ILE A 4 -20.47 46.95 -25.75
C ILE A 4 -18.95 46.69 -25.78
N GLU A 5 -18.33 45.78 -25.01
CA GLU A 5 -18.81 44.66 -24.17
C GLU A 5 -17.70 44.27 -23.16
N GLU A 6 -18.00 44.27 -21.85
CA GLU A 6 -17.19 43.61 -20.82
C GLU A 6 -17.45 42.11 -20.89
N ASN A 7 -16.64 41.36 -21.66
CA ASN A 7 -16.38 39.93 -21.43
C ASN A 7 -15.32 39.39 -22.39
N ALA A 8 -14.07 39.35 -21.94
CA ALA A 8 -13.11 38.37 -22.39
C ALA A 8 -12.02 38.19 -21.32
N ILE A 9 -12.19 37.18 -20.46
CA ILE A 9 -11.08 36.62 -19.68
C ILE A 9 -10.53 35.44 -20.49
N PRO A 10 -9.25 35.42 -20.87
CA PRO A 10 -8.52 34.17 -20.98
C PRO A 10 -7.66 34.01 -19.73
N ALA A 11 -8.01 32.96 -18.98
CA ALA A 11 -7.36 32.52 -17.77
C ALA A 11 -5.92 32.07 -18.05
N PHE A 12 -4.96 32.67 -17.37
CA PHE A 12 -3.69 32.03 -17.05
C PHE A 12 -3.35 32.42 -15.61
N LEU A 13 -3.80 31.59 -14.66
CA LEU A 13 -3.37 31.62 -13.27
C LEU A 13 -2.03 30.87 -13.19
N GLU A 14 -0.94 31.60 -13.05
CA GLU A 14 0.37 31.01 -12.74
C GLU A 14 0.35 30.44 -11.31
N SER A 15 0.57 29.13 -11.22
CA SER A 15 0.33 28.25 -10.08
C SER A 15 1.47 28.25 -9.05
N THR A 16 1.82 29.39 -8.47
CA THR A 16 2.99 29.49 -7.56
C THR A 16 2.69 30.02 -6.15
N GLN A 17 1.45 29.96 -5.68
CA GLN A 17 1.09 30.39 -4.33
C GLN A 17 0.33 29.26 -3.60
N LEU A 18 1.06 28.26 -3.11
CA LEU A 18 0.58 27.35 -2.07
C LEU A 18 1.64 27.30 -0.96
N ILE A 19 1.62 28.33 -0.11
CA ILE A 19 2.22 28.28 1.24
C ILE A 19 1.04 28.08 2.18
N VAL A 20 0.95 26.90 2.79
CA VAL A 20 0.02 26.62 3.88
C VAL A 20 0.86 26.44 5.14
N GLU A 21 0.72 27.36 6.09
CA GLU A 21 1.25 27.23 7.45
C GLU A 21 0.50 26.10 8.17
N LEU A 22 1.23 25.13 8.73
CA LEU A 22 0.67 24.08 9.58
C LEU A 22 1.06 24.36 11.03
N GLU A 23 0.14 24.93 11.79
CA GLU A 23 0.18 24.91 13.25
C GLU A 23 -0.17 23.50 13.75
N SER A 24 0.86 22.82 14.27
CA SER A 24 0.91 21.84 15.36
C SER A 24 -0.18 20.77 15.52
N VAL A 25 0.23 19.49 15.61
CA VAL A 25 0.29 18.64 16.84
C VAL A 25 0.46 17.14 16.45
N ASP A 26 1.64 16.57 16.75
CA ASP A 26 1.96 15.24 17.34
C ASP A 26 1.03 14.02 17.07
N VAL A 27 1.43 12.79 16.71
CA VAL A 27 2.67 11.97 16.71
C VAL A 27 2.49 10.87 15.63
N TYR A 28 3.56 10.41 14.97
CA TYR A 28 3.60 9.30 13.98
C TYR A 28 2.98 9.52 12.60
N ASN A 29 2.94 10.75 12.13
CA ASN A 29 2.42 11.05 10.81
C ASN A 29 3.58 11.31 9.84
N ASN A 30 4.12 10.24 9.24
CA ASN A 30 4.74 10.36 7.92
C ASN A 30 3.62 10.64 6.90
N ILE A 31 3.06 11.86 6.95
CA ILE A 31 2.14 12.37 5.93
C ILE A 31 3.00 12.61 4.69
N ILE A 32 3.02 11.64 3.78
CA ILE A 32 3.46 11.89 2.42
C ILE A 32 2.29 12.54 1.68
N PHE A 33 2.39 13.85 1.44
CA PHE A 33 1.49 14.56 0.54
C PHE A 33 1.67 14.02 -0.89
N PRO A 34 0.58 13.77 -1.65
CA PRO A 34 0.67 13.26 -3.02
C PRO A 34 1.02 14.41 -3.96
N VAL A 35 2.28 14.80 -4.03
CA VAL A 35 2.78 15.54 -5.19
C VAL A 35 3.07 14.46 -6.24
N GLN A 36 2.09 14.22 -7.10
CA GLN A 36 2.00 13.11 -8.06
C GLN A 36 1.80 11.70 -7.45
N ALA A 37 0.61 11.44 -6.90
CA ALA A 37 0.10 10.07 -6.87
C ALA A 37 -0.15 9.62 -8.32
N LYS A 38 0.89 9.15 -9.00
CA LYS A 38 0.71 8.26 -10.15
C LYS A 38 -0.03 7.07 -9.56
N GLU A 39 -1.32 6.90 -9.89
CA GLU A 39 -2.03 5.66 -9.55
C GLU A 39 -1.12 4.52 -9.98
N TYR A 40 -0.60 3.76 -9.02
CA TYR A 40 0.24 2.62 -9.34
C TYR A 40 -0.71 1.63 -10.00
N ASP A 41 -0.59 1.49 -11.32
CA ASP A 41 -1.32 0.45 -12.04
C ASP A 41 -0.77 -0.89 -11.53
N ILE A 42 -1.57 -1.57 -10.69
CA ILE A 42 -1.16 -2.82 -10.06
C ILE A 42 -1.30 -3.91 -11.12
N ASN A 43 -0.18 -4.21 -11.78
CA ASN A 43 -0.06 -5.29 -12.75
C ASN A 43 1.13 -6.18 -12.37
N PRO A 44 0.95 -7.07 -11.36
CA PRO A 44 2.03 -7.90 -10.84
C PRO A 44 2.50 -8.92 -11.88
N GLN A 45 3.80 -9.21 -11.89
CA GLN A 45 4.38 -10.27 -12.72
C GLN A 45 3.81 -11.65 -12.38
N VAL A 46 3.56 -11.91 -11.09
CA VAL A 46 2.93 -13.13 -10.61
C VAL A 46 1.69 -12.77 -9.81
N GLU A 47 0.52 -13.12 -10.33
CA GLU A 47 -0.75 -12.99 -9.62
C GLU A 47 -0.89 -14.05 -8.51
N VAL A 48 -1.39 -13.62 -7.37
CA VAL A 48 -1.73 -14.50 -6.25
C VAL A 48 -3.25 -14.62 -6.18
N PRO A 49 -3.82 -15.79 -6.48
CA PRO A 49 -5.26 -15.96 -6.48
C PRO A 49 -5.83 -15.85 -5.05
N TYR A 50 -6.98 -15.19 -4.93
CA TYR A 50 -7.70 -15.04 -3.68
C TYR A 50 -9.16 -15.48 -3.84
N ASP A 51 -9.81 -15.80 -2.71
CA ASP A 51 -11.22 -16.17 -2.64
C ASP A 51 -11.92 -15.21 -1.68
N LEU A 52 -12.87 -14.42 -2.20
CA LEU A 52 -13.54 -13.39 -1.40
C LEU A 52 -14.24 -13.95 -0.16
N LYS A 53 -14.83 -15.16 -0.21
CA LYS A 53 -15.49 -15.77 0.96
C LYS A 53 -14.48 -16.18 2.03
N LYS A 54 -13.29 -16.64 1.60
CA LYS A 54 -12.20 -16.93 2.54
C LYS A 54 -11.66 -15.64 3.16
N GLU A 55 -11.52 -14.57 2.38
CA GLU A 55 -11.08 -13.27 2.91
C GLU A 55 -12.12 -12.66 3.86
N GLU A 56 -13.43 -12.79 3.61
CA GLU A 56 -14.49 -12.41 4.56
C GLU A 56 -14.38 -13.17 5.88
N THR A 57 -14.11 -14.47 5.81
CA THR A 57 -13.90 -15.31 7.01
C THR A 57 -12.61 -14.91 7.74
N ALA A 58 -11.55 -14.59 7.00
CA ALA A 58 -10.29 -14.12 7.57
C ALA A 58 -10.44 -12.75 8.23
N GLN A 59 -11.20 -11.82 7.63
CA GLN A 59 -11.50 -10.51 8.20
C GLN A 59 -12.18 -10.69 9.56
N LYS A 60 -13.24 -11.51 9.63
CA LYS A 60 -13.93 -11.80 10.90
C LYS A 60 -12.98 -12.40 11.93
N SER A 61 -12.11 -13.32 11.52
CA SER A 61 -11.13 -13.93 12.43
C SER A 61 -10.13 -12.89 12.98
N VAL A 62 -9.70 -11.94 12.15
CA VAL A 62 -8.82 -10.83 12.58
C VAL A 62 -9.56 -9.85 13.49
N ASP A 63 -10.82 -9.54 13.20
CA ASP A 63 -11.67 -8.71 14.06
C ASP A 63 -11.87 -9.36 15.46
N GLU A 64 -11.85 -10.69 15.53
CA GLU A 64 -11.85 -11.48 16.77
C GLU A 64 -10.47 -11.57 17.46
N GLY A 65 -9.44 -10.95 16.90
CA GLY A 65 -8.10 -10.83 17.47
C GLY A 65 -7.07 -11.87 16.98
N HIS A 66 -7.39 -12.66 15.96
CA HIS A 66 -6.45 -13.63 15.38
C HIS A 66 -5.59 -13.01 14.27
N SER A 67 -4.39 -13.55 14.03
CA SER A 67 -3.50 -13.10 12.94
C SER A 67 -3.36 -11.56 12.80
N PRO A 68 -3.06 -10.84 13.90
CA PRO A 68 -3.10 -9.36 13.93
C PRO A 68 -2.17 -8.70 12.90
N TRP A 69 -1.12 -9.42 12.47
CA TRP A 69 -0.20 -8.99 11.41
C TRP A 69 -0.90 -8.67 10.08
N ARG A 70 -2.10 -9.19 9.83
CA ARG A 70 -2.88 -8.91 8.61
C ARG A 70 -3.38 -7.46 8.50
N ILE A 71 -3.35 -6.69 9.58
CA ILE A 71 -3.78 -5.27 9.57
C ILE A 71 -2.67 -4.34 9.02
N ASP A 72 -1.43 -4.81 9.03
CA ASP A 72 -0.27 -4.07 8.56
C ASP A 72 0.25 -4.65 7.22
N PRO A 73 0.45 -3.83 6.18
CA PRO A 73 0.89 -4.31 4.88
C PRO A 73 2.35 -4.80 4.87
N VAL A 74 3.22 -4.23 5.71
CA VAL A 74 4.62 -4.64 5.87
C VAL A 74 4.70 -6.00 6.55
N LEU A 75 3.98 -6.18 7.67
CA LEU A 75 3.95 -7.47 8.36
C LEU A 75 3.30 -8.57 7.52
N THR A 76 2.22 -8.24 6.80
CA THR A 76 1.60 -9.16 5.83
C THR A 76 2.59 -9.58 4.75
N THR A 77 3.39 -8.64 4.25
CA THR A 77 4.45 -8.92 3.28
C THR A 77 5.53 -9.83 3.89
N GLN A 78 5.97 -9.54 5.11
CA GLN A 78 6.98 -10.36 5.80
C GLN A 78 6.55 -11.81 5.92
N VAL A 79 5.32 -12.04 6.41
CA VAL A 79 4.76 -13.39 6.56
C VAL A 79 4.62 -14.08 5.19
N PHE A 80 4.11 -13.37 4.18
CA PHE A 80 3.96 -13.92 2.84
C PHE A 80 5.30 -14.38 2.25
N VAL A 81 6.31 -13.52 2.23
CA VAL A 81 7.63 -13.84 1.65
C VAL A 81 8.33 -14.93 2.47
N SER A 82 8.22 -14.88 3.79
CA SER A 82 8.76 -15.91 4.68
C SER A 82 8.15 -17.29 4.40
N LEU A 83 6.86 -17.37 4.11
CA LEU A 83 6.20 -18.63 3.74
C LEU A 83 6.59 -19.13 2.35
N GLN A 84 7.03 -18.26 1.44
CA GLN A 84 7.59 -18.69 0.15
C GLN A 84 8.96 -19.37 0.33
N LEU A 85 9.76 -18.92 1.30
CA LEU A 85 11.04 -19.55 1.65
C LEU A 85 10.85 -20.81 2.50
N SER A 86 9.86 -20.80 3.39
CA SER A 86 9.55 -21.88 4.32
C SER A 86 8.14 -22.42 4.12
N PRO A 87 7.88 -23.18 3.03
CA PRO A 87 6.53 -23.62 2.66
C PRO A 87 5.89 -24.60 3.65
N LYS A 88 6.68 -25.18 4.56
CA LYS A 88 6.20 -26.05 5.64
C LYS A 88 5.72 -25.27 6.88
N GLY A 89 5.85 -23.95 6.87
CA GLY A 89 5.62 -23.08 8.03
C GLY A 89 6.93 -22.45 8.53
N ILE A 90 6.78 -21.43 9.36
CA ILE A 90 7.88 -20.68 9.97
C ILE A 90 7.99 -21.15 11.42
N GLU A 91 9.18 -21.55 11.84
CA GLU A 91 9.49 -21.93 13.22
C GLU A 91 10.58 -21.01 13.77
N GLY A 92 10.36 -20.41 14.94
CA GLY A 92 11.28 -19.44 15.51
C GLY A 92 11.19 -18.08 14.83
N GLU A 93 12.34 -17.54 14.42
CA GLU A 93 12.46 -16.21 13.80
C GLU A 93 12.03 -16.23 12.33
N TYR A 94 11.59 -15.07 11.83
CA TYR A 94 11.25 -14.92 10.41
C TYR A 94 12.52 -15.01 9.54
N PRO A 95 12.49 -15.77 8.43
CA PRO A 95 13.57 -15.80 7.45
C PRO A 95 13.88 -14.42 6.83
N ILE A 96 12.89 -13.53 6.80
CA ILE A 96 13.05 -12.16 6.31
C ILE A 96 12.92 -11.20 7.49
N GLU A 97 13.95 -10.36 7.70
CA GLU A 97 13.91 -9.32 8.72
C GLU A 97 12.97 -8.18 8.30
N GLU A 98 12.22 -7.63 9.26
CA GLU A 98 11.30 -6.50 8.99
C GLU A 98 12.05 -5.28 8.45
N GLY A 99 13.29 -5.05 8.91
CA GLY A 99 14.15 -3.95 8.44
C GLY A 99 14.52 -4.01 6.95
N ASN A 100 14.37 -5.18 6.32
CA ASN A 100 14.59 -5.38 4.88
C ASN A 100 13.33 -5.09 4.06
N ILE A 101 12.22 -4.73 4.68
CA ILE A 101 10.92 -4.50 4.04
C ILE A 101 10.57 -3.03 4.14
N LYS A 102 10.16 -2.43 3.01
CA LYS A 102 9.86 -1.00 2.92
C LYS A 102 8.53 -0.75 2.24
N LEU A 103 7.62 -0.07 2.93
CA LEU A 103 6.39 0.43 2.33
C LEU A 103 6.71 1.57 1.34
N LEU A 104 6.49 1.33 0.04
CA LEU A 104 6.72 2.34 -1.00
C LEU A 104 5.49 3.21 -1.22
N HIS A 105 4.32 2.59 -1.18
CA HIS A 105 3.05 3.26 -1.43
C HIS A 105 1.94 2.60 -0.62
N SER A 106 1.02 3.42 -0.11
CA SER A 106 -0.19 2.97 0.55
C SER A 106 -1.31 3.98 0.31
N THR A 107 -2.44 3.48 -0.17
CA THR A 107 -3.70 4.20 -0.23
C THR A 107 -4.63 3.65 0.85
N LYS A 108 -5.91 4.04 0.79
CA LYS A 108 -6.95 3.49 1.65
C LYS A 108 -7.08 1.96 1.48
N ASP A 109 -7.01 1.44 0.27
CA ASP A 109 -7.30 0.04 -0.06
C ASP A 109 -6.19 -0.71 -0.81
N THR A 110 -5.11 -0.05 -1.24
CA THR A 110 -3.98 -0.69 -1.94
C THR A 110 -2.64 -0.35 -1.30
N ALA A 111 -1.67 -1.25 -1.38
CA ALA A 111 -0.31 -1.01 -0.93
C ALA A 111 0.71 -1.70 -1.83
N VAL A 112 1.89 -1.08 -1.95
CA VAL A 112 3.05 -1.64 -2.64
C VAL A 112 4.22 -1.64 -1.66
N VAL A 113 4.78 -2.82 -1.45
CA VAL A 113 5.87 -3.05 -0.48
C VAL A 113 7.08 -3.59 -1.22
N GLU A 114 8.24 -2.97 -0.99
CA GLU A 114 9.54 -3.43 -1.48
C GLU A 114 10.18 -4.38 -0.48
N VAL A 115 10.82 -5.43 -1.00
CA VAL A 115 11.61 -6.39 -0.24
C VAL A 115 13.06 -6.29 -0.71
N ASN A 116 13.96 -6.00 0.23
CA ASN A 116 15.39 -5.79 0.01
C ASN A 116 16.20 -6.86 0.75
N ASP A 117 15.96 -8.13 0.41
CA ASP A 117 16.59 -9.26 1.06
C ASP A 117 17.24 -10.19 0.02
N THR A 118 18.43 -10.71 0.32
CA THR A 118 19.19 -11.56 -0.61
C THR A 118 18.65 -12.99 -0.69
N ASP A 119 17.89 -13.42 0.32
CA ASP A 119 17.40 -14.79 0.45
C ASP A 119 16.18 -15.06 -0.42
N THR A 120 15.54 -14.00 -0.94
CA THR A 120 14.39 -14.08 -1.83
C THR A 120 14.66 -13.43 -3.18
N ILE A 121 13.94 -13.87 -4.21
CA ILE A 121 13.90 -13.19 -5.51
C ILE A 121 12.70 -12.23 -5.62
N ILE A 122 11.82 -12.21 -4.62
CA ILE A 122 10.64 -11.32 -4.60
C ILE A 122 11.11 -9.91 -4.29
N LYS A 123 10.75 -8.95 -5.14
CA LYS A 123 11.17 -7.54 -5.04
C LYS A 123 10.05 -6.61 -4.62
N PHE A 124 8.87 -6.78 -5.23
CA PHE A 124 7.69 -5.98 -4.90
C PHE A 124 6.53 -6.89 -4.58
N VAL A 125 5.76 -6.54 -3.55
CA VAL A 125 4.53 -7.23 -3.15
C VAL A 125 3.38 -6.23 -3.21
N TYR A 126 2.30 -6.64 -3.87
CA TYR A 126 1.10 -5.85 -4.08
C TYR A 126 0.00 -6.37 -3.17
N LEU A 127 -0.56 -5.49 -2.36
CA LEU A 127 -1.60 -5.82 -1.40
C LEU A 127 -2.86 -5.01 -1.65
N LYS A 128 -4.00 -5.61 -1.34
CA LYS A 128 -5.30 -4.96 -1.41
C LYS A 128 -6.16 -5.33 -0.21
N ARG A 129 -6.95 -4.36 0.27
CA ARG A 129 -8.07 -4.59 1.18
C ARG A 129 -9.29 -4.98 0.39
N LEU A 130 -9.65 -6.26 0.42
CA LEU A 130 -10.70 -6.81 -0.42
C LEU A 130 -12.10 -6.73 0.22
N VAL A 131 -12.19 -6.81 1.55
CA VAL A 131 -13.46 -6.87 2.30
C VAL A 131 -13.81 -5.48 2.85
N ASN A 132 -13.09 -5.02 3.87
CA ASN A 132 -13.24 -3.67 4.41
C ASN A 132 -12.14 -2.80 3.83
N GLN A 133 -12.49 -1.75 3.09
CA GLN A 133 -11.49 -0.89 2.45
C GLN A 133 -10.93 0.19 3.39
N ASP A 134 -11.37 0.28 4.65
CA ASP A 134 -10.85 1.27 5.62
C ASP A 134 -9.74 0.69 6.50
N ALA A 135 -9.32 1.45 7.52
CA ALA A 135 -8.23 1.06 8.42
C ALA A 135 -8.44 -0.27 9.16
N SER A 136 -9.69 -0.75 9.29
CA SER A 136 -10.00 -2.06 9.88
C SER A 136 -9.77 -3.23 8.92
N GLY A 137 -9.60 -2.95 7.63
CA GLY A 137 -9.43 -3.97 6.60
C GLY A 137 -8.13 -4.74 6.69
N ILE A 138 -8.24 -6.05 6.52
CA ILE A 138 -7.07 -6.91 6.33
C ILE A 138 -6.43 -6.68 4.97
N TRP A 139 -5.11 -6.78 4.92
CA TRP A 139 -4.35 -6.78 3.68
C TRP A 139 -4.28 -8.20 3.10
N THR A 140 -4.63 -8.32 1.83
CA THR A 140 -4.50 -9.57 1.06
C THR A 140 -3.45 -9.34 -0.03
N VAL A 141 -2.47 -10.23 -0.14
CA VAL A 141 -1.51 -10.21 -1.25
C VAL A 141 -2.21 -10.64 -2.54
N ILE A 142 -2.20 -9.77 -3.54
CA ILE A 142 -2.82 -10.01 -4.85
C ILE A 142 -1.81 -10.32 -5.95
N GLY A 143 -0.52 -10.07 -5.69
CA GLY A 143 0.55 -10.43 -6.59
C GLY A 143 1.91 -9.93 -6.14
N TYR A 144 2.94 -10.26 -6.89
CA TYR A 144 4.32 -9.84 -6.62
C TYR A 144 5.20 -9.89 -7.87
N ASP A 145 6.29 -9.12 -7.82
CA ASP A 145 7.33 -9.08 -8.86
C ASP A 145 8.60 -9.76 -8.38
N LYS A 146 9.35 -10.33 -9.32
CA LYS A 146 10.63 -10.99 -9.07
C LYS A 146 11.77 -10.24 -9.74
N ILE A 147 12.97 -10.36 -9.18
CA ILE A 147 14.21 -10.00 -9.88
C ILE A 147 14.58 -11.17 -10.79
N ASP A 148 14.75 -10.90 -12.09
CA ASP A 148 15.36 -11.87 -13.00
C ASP A 148 16.82 -12.10 -12.59
N LYS A 149 17.17 -13.34 -12.25
CA LYS A 149 18.54 -13.76 -11.93
C LYS A 149 19.19 -14.46 -13.13
#